data_AF-A0A367M584-F1
#
_entry.id   AF-A0A367M584-F1
#
_cell.length_a   1.000
_cell.length_b   1.000
_cell.length_c   1.000
_cell.angle_alpha   90.00
_cell.angle_beta   90.00
_cell.angle_gamma   90.00
#
_symmetry.space_group_name_H-M   'P 1'
#
loop_
_entity.id
_entity.type
_entity.pdbx_description
1 polymer ?
#
loop_
_entity_poly.entity_id
_entity_poly.type
_entity_poly.pdbx_seq_one_letter_code
_entity_poly.pdbx_strand_id
1 'polypeptide(L)'
;MSNRDISRRAFLQGGLIAGVGVTLAPLGSQAFAALFENQVTVSAQRWMAGNGQVRFRNDALSKVCGNKVFARDIRARDMPGWPQQQGHAMLLKTVRADRIYEGHDLSWLGAELQPDRIVTAADLEKDGIVFPEAHSPDPLLPPGKVPMFIGHPVAILIWNDFERFRRAKLKLKFNDKAIRYGAQAPLYQGDPYGSYRFVRVGGKPPYEDDEFSSLKDSMLFPTILNRTPVWT
;
A
#
# COMPACT_ATOMS: atom_id res chain seq x y z
N MET A 1 2.81 48.87 -24.37
CA MET A 1 3.09 47.43 -24.19
C MET A 1 2.02 46.86 -23.28
N SER A 2 1.26 45.87 -23.74
CA SER A 2 0.10 45.32 -23.02
C SER A 2 0.59 44.40 -21.89
N ASN A 3 0.29 44.76 -20.64
CA ASN A 3 0.37 43.85 -19.50
C ASN A 3 -0.68 42.75 -19.73
N ARG A 4 -0.23 41.55 -20.12
CA ARG A 4 -1.09 40.37 -20.10
C ARG A 4 -1.11 39.84 -18.68
N ASP A 5 -2.22 40.06 -17.97
CA ASP A 5 -2.48 39.40 -16.71
C ASP A 5 -2.38 37.88 -16.90
N ILE A 6 -1.39 37.27 -16.25
CA ILE A 6 -1.21 35.82 -16.26
C ILE A 6 -2.36 35.22 -15.45
N SER A 7 -3.41 34.76 -16.15
CA SER A 7 -4.50 34.04 -15.50
C SER A 7 -4.02 32.68 -14.99
N ARG A 8 -4.64 32.19 -13.89
CA ARG A 8 -4.40 30.85 -13.33
C ARG A 8 -4.51 29.74 -14.39
N ARG A 9 -5.40 29.89 -15.37
CA ARG A 9 -5.57 28.96 -16.50
C ARG A 9 -4.35 28.96 -17.43
N ALA A 10 -3.85 30.13 -17.81
CA ALA A 10 -2.67 30.26 -18.67
C ALA A 10 -1.42 29.67 -18.00
N PHE A 11 -1.28 29.86 -16.69
CA PHE A 11 -0.19 29.26 -15.91
C PHE A 11 -0.24 27.72 -15.88
N LEU A 12 -1.42 27.13 -15.63
CA LEU A 12 -1.58 25.67 -15.60
C LEU A 12 -1.35 25.01 -16.96
N GLN A 13 -1.81 25.64 -18.05
CA GLN A 13 -1.57 25.16 -19.41
C GLN A 13 -0.08 25.24 -19.79
N GLY A 14 0.60 26.34 -19.42
CA GLY A 14 2.04 26.49 -19.64
C GLY A 14 2.88 25.48 -18.86
N GLY A 15 2.52 25.20 -17.60
CA GLY A 15 3.21 24.20 -16.78
C GLY A 15 3.13 22.77 -17.33
N LEU A 16 2.00 22.40 -17.93
CA LEU A 16 1.80 21.10 -18.57
C LEU A 16 2.67 20.94 -19.84
N ILE A 17 2.79 22.00 -20.66
CA ILE A 17 3.61 22.02 -21.87
C ILE A 17 5.11 22.00 -21.52
N ALA A 18 5.51 22.65 -20.44
CA ALA A 18 6.90 22.73 -19.99
C ALA A 18 7.41 21.46 -19.26
N GLY A 19 6.56 20.44 -19.07
CA GLY A 19 6.94 19.20 -18.38
C GLY A 19 7.21 19.35 -16.88
N VAL A 20 6.81 20.48 -16.27
CA VAL A 20 7.04 20.75 -14.85
C VAL A 20 5.79 20.37 -14.05
N GLY A 21 5.82 19.20 -13.43
CA GLY A 21 4.82 18.79 -12.44
C GLY A 21 5.20 19.28 -11.04
N VAL A 22 4.62 20.38 -10.57
CA VAL A 22 4.73 20.79 -9.15
C VAL A 22 3.51 20.27 -8.39
N THR A 23 3.72 19.31 -7.49
CA THR A 23 2.71 18.88 -6.52
C THR A 23 2.91 19.62 -5.21
N LEU A 24 2.02 20.55 -4.90
CA LEU A 24 1.91 21.16 -3.58
C LEU A 24 0.94 20.32 -2.75
N ALA A 25 1.46 19.53 -1.82
CA ALA A 25 0.66 18.87 -0.80
C ALA A 25 0.60 19.78 0.44
N PRO A 26 -0.59 20.20 0.90
CA PRO A 26 -0.71 21.04 2.09
C PRO A 26 -0.16 20.30 3.32
N LEU A 27 0.71 20.96 4.08
CA LEU A 27 1.22 20.50 5.38
C LEU A 27 0.31 20.96 6.55
N GLY A 28 -1.01 20.96 6.34
CA GLY A 28 -2.00 21.40 7.33
C GLY A 28 -3.39 20.83 7.03
N SER A 29 -4.14 20.48 8.07
CA SER A 29 -5.30 19.58 7.98
C SER A 29 -6.59 20.28 7.54
N GLN A 30 -7.00 20.08 6.30
CA GLN A 30 -8.42 20.01 5.92
C GLN A 30 -8.99 18.59 6.16
N ALA A 31 -8.13 17.62 6.47
CA ALA A 31 -8.50 16.24 6.78
C ALA A 31 -9.29 16.12 8.09
N PHE A 32 -9.03 16.97 9.09
CA PHE A 32 -9.78 17.00 10.35
C PHE A 32 -11.25 17.39 10.15
N ALA A 33 -11.53 18.44 9.38
CA ALA A 33 -12.90 18.89 9.10
C ALA A 33 -13.69 17.81 8.34
N ALA A 34 -13.02 17.11 7.42
CA ALA A 34 -13.62 15.99 6.72
C ALA A 34 -13.99 14.85 7.67
N LEU A 35 -13.16 14.47 8.64
CA LEU A 35 -13.40 13.29 9.49
C LEU A 35 -14.58 13.41 10.47
N PHE A 36 -15.03 14.62 10.81
CA PHE A 36 -16.04 14.86 11.85
C PHE A 36 -17.30 15.60 11.39
N GLU A 37 -17.38 16.00 10.12
CA GLU A 37 -18.65 16.43 9.55
C GLU A 37 -19.51 15.22 9.20
N ASN A 38 -20.84 15.34 9.36
CA ASN A 38 -21.88 14.45 8.80
C ASN A 38 -21.82 14.30 7.24
N GLN A 39 -20.69 14.65 6.62
CA GLN A 39 -20.49 14.80 5.18
C GLN A 39 -19.49 13.81 4.55
N VAL A 40 -18.78 12.96 5.32
CA VAL A 40 -17.94 11.89 4.70
C VAL A 40 -18.81 10.86 3.97
N THR A 41 -20.01 10.60 4.49
CA THR A 41 -20.96 9.62 3.95
C THR A 41 -22.07 10.27 3.12
N VAL A 42 -22.34 11.56 3.31
CA VAL A 42 -23.35 12.31 2.56
C VAL A 42 -22.65 13.37 1.73
N SER A 43 -22.42 13.08 0.45
CA SER A 43 -21.97 14.13 -0.46
C SER A 43 -23.05 15.23 -0.50
N ALA A 44 -22.67 16.49 -0.28
CA ALA A 44 -23.49 17.66 -0.61
C ALA A 44 -23.88 17.73 -2.12
N GLN A 45 -23.46 16.76 -2.91
CA GLN A 45 -23.53 16.71 -4.36
C GLN A 45 -24.53 15.63 -4.79
N ARG A 46 -25.54 16.06 -5.57
CA ARG A 46 -26.65 15.24 -6.10
C ARG A 46 -26.15 14.25 -7.16
N TRP A 47 -25.46 13.19 -6.72
CA TRP A 47 -25.00 12.10 -7.57
C TRP A 47 -26.16 11.26 -8.15
N MET A 48 -27.33 11.29 -7.49
CA MET A 48 -28.60 10.86 -8.05
C MET A 48 -29.44 12.06 -8.48
N ALA A 49 -30.10 11.91 -9.63
CA ALA A 49 -31.18 12.79 -10.05
C ALA A 49 -32.42 12.55 -9.17
N GLY A 50 -33.34 13.53 -9.10
CA GLY A 50 -34.58 13.41 -8.34
C GLY A 50 -35.55 12.33 -8.83
N ASN A 51 -35.27 11.71 -9.98
CA ASN A 51 -36.00 10.59 -10.57
C ASN A 51 -35.34 9.22 -10.27
N GLY A 52 -34.38 9.15 -9.34
CA GLY A 52 -33.68 7.91 -8.97
C GLY A 52 -32.57 7.48 -9.93
N GLN A 53 -32.32 8.22 -11.03
CA GLN A 53 -31.23 7.89 -11.95
C GLN A 53 -29.88 8.36 -11.42
N VAL A 54 -28.87 7.48 -11.50
CA VAL A 54 -27.48 7.80 -11.15
C VAL A 54 -26.87 8.66 -12.25
N ARG A 55 -26.42 9.87 -11.90
CA ARG A 55 -25.74 10.80 -12.83
C ARG A 55 -24.25 10.48 -12.95
N PHE A 56 -23.64 10.11 -11.83
CA PHE A 56 -22.23 9.73 -11.71
C PHE A 56 -22.01 8.99 -10.39
N ARG A 57 -20.84 8.37 -10.23
CA ARG A 57 -20.45 7.71 -8.97
C ARG A 57 -20.52 8.70 -7.80
N ASN A 58 -21.06 8.27 -6.67
CA ASN A 58 -21.28 9.10 -5.47
C ASN A 58 -20.06 9.93 -5.02
N ASP A 59 -18.84 9.44 -5.23
CA ASP A 59 -17.59 10.12 -4.87
C ASP A 59 -16.82 10.71 -6.06
N ALA A 60 -17.43 10.80 -7.24
CA ALA A 60 -16.76 11.26 -8.46
C ALA A 60 -16.24 12.69 -8.30
N LEU A 61 -17.09 13.60 -7.85
CA LEU A 61 -16.74 15.01 -7.67
C LEU A 61 -15.69 15.21 -6.59
N SER A 62 -15.82 14.54 -5.43
CA SER A 62 -14.81 14.66 -4.37
C SER A 62 -13.45 14.10 -4.80
N LYS A 63 -13.40 13.06 -5.64
CA LYS A 63 -12.14 12.55 -6.22
C LYS A 63 -11.49 13.54 -7.17
N VAL A 64 -12.24 14.09 -8.14
CA VAL A 64 -11.65 15.00 -9.15
C VAL A 64 -11.30 16.38 -8.58
N CYS A 65 -12.00 16.80 -7.52
CA CYS A 65 -11.71 18.04 -6.82
C CYS A 65 -10.60 17.90 -5.75
N GLY A 66 -10.14 16.68 -5.46
CA GLY A 66 -9.16 16.42 -4.39
C GLY A 66 -9.73 16.53 -2.97
N ASN A 67 -11.06 16.54 -2.83
CA ASN A 67 -11.75 16.63 -1.54
C ASN A 67 -11.95 15.26 -0.88
N LYS A 68 -11.71 14.15 -1.60
CA LYS A 68 -11.81 12.81 -1.02
C LYS A 68 -10.59 12.52 -0.16
N VAL A 69 -10.83 12.22 1.10
CA VAL A 69 -9.80 11.83 2.07
C VAL A 69 -9.52 10.33 1.98
N PHE A 70 -8.24 9.97 1.94
CA PHE A 70 -7.72 8.60 2.04
C PHE A 70 -6.94 8.42 3.34
N ALA A 71 -6.69 7.18 3.76
CA ALA A 71 -6.00 6.88 5.01
C ALA A 71 -4.63 7.58 5.18
N ARG A 72 -3.92 7.82 4.08
CA ARG A 72 -2.61 8.51 4.08
C ARG A 72 -2.71 10.03 4.30
N ASP A 73 -3.88 10.61 4.05
CA ASP A 73 -4.12 12.04 4.22
C ASP A 73 -4.37 12.38 5.70
N ILE A 74 -4.71 11.37 6.51
CA ILE A 74 -4.94 11.48 7.95
C ILE A 74 -3.60 11.39 8.70
N ARG A 75 -3.39 12.32 9.63
CA ARG A 75 -2.28 12.33 10.57
C ARG A 75 -2.76 12.10 12.00
N ALA A 76 -1.87 11.67 12.88
CA ALA A 76 -2.21 11.46 14.29
C ALA A 76 -2.77 12.75 14.94
N ARG A 77 -2.19 13.91 14.60
CA ARG A 77 -2.67 15.23 15.04
C ARG A 77 -4.09 15.58 14.56
N ASP A 78 -4.56 14.93 13.49
CA ASP A 78 -5.89 15.15 12.92
C ASP A 78 -6.96 14.29 13.62
N MET A 79 -6.59 13.49 14.62
CA MET A 79 -7.48 12.59 15.34
C MET A 79 -7.69 13.07 16.79
N PRO A 80 -8.91 13.48 17.18
CA PRO A 80 -9.25 13.80 18.56
C PRO A 80 -8.90 12.66 19.52
N GLY A 81 -8.26 13.00 20.64
CA GLY A 81 -7.84 12.03 21.65
C GLY A 81 -6.59 11.21 21.29
N TRP A 82 -6.04 11.37 20.09
CA TRP A 82 -4.79 10.71 19.70
C TRP A 82 -3.57 11.55 20.10
N PRO A 83 -2.38 10.91 20.23
CA PRO A 83 -1.13 11.63 20.40
C PRO A 83 -0.87 12.62 19.25
N GLN A 84 -0.34 13.79 19.58
CA GLN A 84 0.06 14.80 18.58
C GLN A 84 1.31 14.38 17.79
N GLN A 85 2.14 13.51 18.37
CA GLN A 85 3.28 12.91 17.70
C GLN A 85 2.83 11.69 16.88
N GLN A 86 3.43 11.52 15.70
CA GLN A 86 3.12 10.42 14.79
C GLN A 86 4.31 9.48 14.63
N GLY A 87 4.06 8.18 14.83
CA GLY A 87 4.99 7.13 14.45
C GLY A 87 4.99 6.90 12.93
N HIS A 88 6.15 6.57 12.40
CA HIS A 88 6.40 6.24 11.00
C HIS A 88 7.00 4.84 10.92
N ALA A 89 6.22 3.90 10.39
CA ALA A 89 6.60 2.51 10.33
C ALA A 89 6.97 2.07 8.90
N MET A 90 7.89 1.11 8.79
CA MET A 90 8.08 0.31 7.58
C MET A 90 8.34 -1.15 7.92
N LEU A 91 7.93 -2.04 7.02
CA LEU A 91 8.30 -3.44 7.08
C LEU A 91 9.74 -3.61 6.60
N LEU A 92 10.54 -4.28 7.41
CA LEU A 92 11.81 -4.87 6.99
C LEU A 92 11.49 -6.24 6.40
N LYS A 93 11.94 -6.48 5.16
CA LYS A 93 11.54 -7.65 4.36
C LYS A 93 12.77 -8.38 3.86
N THR A 94 12.67 -9.71 3.80
CA THR A 94 13.69 -10.54 3.16
C THR A 94 13.75 -10.27 1.65
N VAL A 95 14.94 -10.41 1.08
CA VAL A 95 15.23 -10.32 -0.36
C VAL A 95 15.58 -11.69 -0.96
N ARG A 96 15.60 -12.74 -0.13
CA ARG A 96 15.88 -14.14 -0.49
C ARG A 96 14.82 -15.05 0.13
N ALA A 97 14.56 -16.18 -0.51
CA ALA A 97 13.64 -17.22 -0.02
C ALA A 97 14.28 -18.61 0.10
N ASP A 98 15.56 -18.73 -0.27
CA ASP A 98 16.37 -19.95 -0.32
C ASP A 98 17.38 -20.03 0.82
N ARG A 99 17.20 -19.24 1.88
CA ARG A 99 18.11 -19.16 3.02
C ARG A 99 17.37 -19.04 4.33
N ILE A 100 17.98 -19.56 5.40
CA ILE A 100 17.51 -19.35 6.76
C ILE A 100 17.67 -17.87 7.14
N TYR A 101 16.62 -17.25 7.67
CA TYR A 101 16.70 -15.92 8.26
C TYR A 101 17.35 -15.99 9.65
N GLU A 102 18.45 -15.28 9.88
CA GLU A 102 19.20 -15.31 11.15
C GLU A 102 19.08 -14.01 11.96
N GLY A 103 18.14 -13.14 11.58
CA GLY A 103 17.97 -11.83 12.20
C GLY A 103 18.36 -10.68 11.28
N HIS A 104 18.45 -9.49 11.85
CA HIS A 104 18.73 -8.26 11.11
C HIS A 104 19.90 -7.50 11.74
N ASP A 105 20.55 -6.67 10.94
CA ASP A 105 21.62 -5.77 11.39
C ASP A 105 21.43 -4.38 10.79
N LEU A 106 21.13 -3.42 11.66
CA LEU A 106 20.93 -2.03 11.26
C LEU A 106 22.10 -1.13 11.66
N SER A 107 23.17 -1.67 12.24
CA SER A 107 24.32 -0.89 12.76
C SER A 107 24.91 0.05 11.70
N TRP A 108 24.97 -0.40 10.45
CA TRP A 108 25.47 0.36 9.30
C TRP A 108 24.62 1.59 8.93
N LEU A 109 23.39 1.71 9.45
CA LEU A 109 22.62 2.95 9.32
C LEU A 109 23.30 4.12 10.03
N GLY A 110 24.11 3.84 11.05
CA GLY A 110 24.66 4.83 11.98
C GLY A 110 23.69 5.11 13.13
N ALA A 111 24.22 5.64 14.23
CA ALA A 111 23.43 5.89 15.44
C ALA A 111 22.25 6.84 15.19
N GLU A 112 22.46 7.88 14.38
CA GLU A 112 21.44 8.90 14.11
C GLU A 112 20.22 8.40 13.32
N LEU A 113 20.34 7.27 12.62
CA LEU A 113 19.29 6.75 11.73
C LEU A 113 18.62 5.49 12.26
N GLN A 114 18.98 5.05 13.48
CA GLN A 114 18.33 3.90 14.10
C GLN A 114 16.83 4.15 14.30
N PRO A 115 15.99 3.11 14.13
CA PRO A 115 14.59 3.15 14.55
C PRO A 115 14.52 3.30 16.08
N ASP A 116 13.46 3.96 16.56
CA ASP A 116 13.19 4.08 18.00
C ASP A 116 12.64 2.78 18.58
N ARG A 117 11.94 1.98 17.75
CA ARG A 117 11.45 0.66 18.10
C ARG A 117 11.55 -0.29 16.92
N ILE A 118 11.99 -1.50 17.21
CA ILE A 118 11.92 -2.65 16.31
C ILE A 118 10.93 -3.63 16.91
N VAL A 119 9.93 -4.03 16.14
CA VAL A 119 8.96 -5.08 16.51
C VAL A 119 9.26 -6.31 15.67
N THR A 120 9.43 -7.45 16.32
CA THR A 120 9.78 -8.75 15.73
C THR A 120 8.71 -9.78 16.05
N ALA A 121 8.84 -10.98 15.47
CA ALA A 121 7.98 -12.12 15.82
C ALA A 121 7.96 -12.41 17.33
N ALA A 122 9.11 -12.28 18.01
CA ALA A 122 9.20 -12.51 19.45
C ALA A 122 8.44 -11.45 20.26
N ASP A 123 8.34 -10.21 19.77
CA ASP A 123 7.51 -9.19 20.40
C ASP A 123 6.02 -9.51 20.25
N LEU A 124 5.60 -10.01 19.07
CA LEU A 124 4.21 -10.44 18.86
C LEU A 124 3.83 -11.61 19.78
N GLU A 125 4.71 -12.61 19.89
CA GLU A 125 4.51 -13.75 20.79
C GLU A 125 4.41 -13.31 22.26
N LYS A 126 5.34 -12.45 22.70
CA LYS A 126 5.33 -11.89 24.05
C LYS A 126 4.04 -11.14 24.38
N ASP A 127 3.52 -10.39 23.42
CA ASP A 127 2.30 -9.58 23.59
C ASP A 127 1.02 -10.40 23.32
N GLY A 128 1.12 -11.69 23.04
CA GLY A 128 -0.02 -12.57 22.75
C GLY A 128 -0.75 -12.22 21.45
N ILE A 129 -0.07 -11.57 20.50
CA ILE A 129 -0.64 -11.18 19.22
C ILE A 129 -0.52 -12.36 18.27
N VAL A 130 -1.65 -13.04 18.08
CA VAL A 130 -1.79 -14.19 17.16
C VAL A 130 -2.60 -13.81 15.94
N PHE A 131 -2.17 -14.31 14.77
CA PHE A 131 -2.93 -14.17 13.54
C PHE A 131 -3.96 -15.29 13.39
N PRO A 132 -5.14 -15.02 12.79
CA PRO A 132 -6.11 -16.07 12.52
C PRO A 132 -5.48 -17.20 11.71
N GLU A 133 -5.79 -18.46 12.03
CA GLU A 133 -5.20 -19.63 11.38
C GLU A 133 -5.36 -19.61 9.85
N ALA A 134 -6.49 -19.10 9.35
CA ALA A 134 -6.73 -18.90 7.91
C ALA A 134 -5.73 -17.94 7.22
N HIS A 135 -4.96 -17.18 8.00
CA HIS A 135 -3.95 -16.22 7.55
C HIS A 135 -2.54 -16.64 8.00
N SER A 136 -2.40 -17.85 8.56
CA SER A 136 -1.14 -18.46 8.93
C SER A 136 -0.24 -18.68 7.70
N PRO A 137 1.09 -18.62 7.85
CA PRO A 137 1.82 -18.34 9.09
C PRO A 137 1.84 -16.86 9.48
N ASP A 138 2.27 -16.61 10.72
CA ASP A 138 2.43 -15.28 11.29
C ASP A 138 3.21 -14.33 10.35
N PRO A 139 2.85 -13.05 10.31
CA PRO A 139 3.30 -12.12 9.27
C PRO A 139 4.78 -11.75 9.37
N LEU A 140 5.39 -11.96 10.55
CA LEU A 140 6.80 -11.69 10.80
C LEU A 140 7.53 -13.02 10.95
N LEU A 141 8.42 -13.33 10.01
CA LEU A 141 9.25 -14.53 10.05
C LEU A 141 10.21 -14.48 11.26
N PRO A 142 10.17 -15.46 12.18
CA PRO A 142 11.14 -15.53 13.27
C PRO A 142 12.50 -16.03 12.78
N PRO A 143 13.61 -15.68 13.47
CA PRO A 143 14.92 -16.25 13.18
C PRO A 143 14.92 -17.79 13.21
N GLY A 144 15.77 -18.42 12.40
CA GLY A 144 15.86 -19.87 12.27
C GLY A 144 14.85 -20.49 11.29
N LYS A 145 14.02 -19.68 10.62
CA LYS A 145 13.05 -20.14 9.62
C LYS A 145 13.42 -19.69 8.20
N VAL A 146 12.89 -20.41 7.21
CA VAL A 146 13.03 -20.09 5.79
C VAL A 146 11.87 -19.18 5.35
N PRO A 147 12.14 -18.09 4.61
CA PRO A 147 11.08 -17.24 4.07
C PRO A 147 10.19 -17.98 3.08
N MET A 148 8.87 -17.76 3.15
CA MET A 148 7.92 -18.34 2.20
C MET A 148 8.05 -17.76 0.78
N PHE A 149 8.43 -16.49 0.68
CA PHE A 149 8.54 -15.77 -0.56
C PHE A 149 9.54 -14.61 -0.42
N ILE A 150 10.07 -14.12 -1.55
CA ILE A 150 10.89 -12.91 -1.58
C ILE A 150 10.01 -11.75 -1.13
N GLY A 151 10.39 -11.09 -0.04
CA GLY A 151 9.60 -10.02 0.56
C GLY A 151 8.85 -10.43 1.83
N HIS A 152 9.03 -11.65 2.34
CA HIS A 152 8.47 -12.06 3.64
C HIS A 152 8.94 -11.08 4.72
N PRO A 153 8.03 -10.37 5.41
CA PRO A 153 8.42 -9.46 6.47
C PRO A 153 9.09 -10.19 7.65
N VAL A 154 10.05 -9.52 8.29
CA VAL A 154 10.79 -10.07 9.45
C VAL A 154 10.73 -9.17 10.68
N ALA A 155 10.47 -7.87 10.47
CA ALA A 155 10.34 -6.88 11.52
C ALA A 155 9.55 -5.66 11.03
N ILE A 156 9.00 -4.91 11.98
CA ILE A 156 8.46 -3.57 11.78
C ILE A 156 9.45 -2.59 12.41
N LEU A 157 9.96 -1.65 11.62
CA LEU A 157 10.85 -0.59 12.10
C LEU A 157 10.03 0.69 12.29
N ILE A 158 10.13 1.32 13.45
CA ILE A 158 9.31 2.48 13.84
C ILE A 158 10.22 3.65 14.23
N TRP A 159 9.93 4.82 13.67
CA TRP A 159 10.54 6.10 14.04
C TRP A 159 9.45 7.08 14.47
N ASN A 160 9.75 7.92 15.44
CA ASN A 160 8.88 8.98 15.94
C ASN A 160 9.14 10.34 15.26
N ASP A 161 10.11 10.37 14.33
CA ASP A 161 10.49 11.55 13.54
C ASP A 161 10.45 11.23 12.04
N PHE A 162 9.77 12.08 11.27
CA PHE A 162 9.53 11.85 9.85
C PHE A 162 10.79 12.02 8.99
N GLU A 163 11.66 12.98 9.32
CA GLU A 163 12.85 13.27 8.53
C GLU A 163 13.87 12.16 8.64
N ARG A 164 14.13 11.70 9.87
CA ARG A 164 14.96 10.54 10.19
C ARG A 164 14.39 9.27 9.56
N PHE A 165 13.09 9.03 9.67
CA PHE A 165 12.43 7.93 8.97
C PHE A 165 12.71 7.97 7.47
N ARG A 166 12.51 9.12 6.83
CA ARG A 166 12.70 9.28 5.39
C ARG A 166 14.15 9.03 4.98
N ARG A 167 15.11 9.56 5.72
CA ARG A 167 16.56 9.35 5.50
C ARG A 167 16.94 7.89 5.68
N ALA A 168 16.52 7.26 6.78
CA ALA A 168 16.77 5.84 7.06
C ALA A 168 16.15 4.95 5.97
N LYS A 169 14.89 5.19 5.60
CA LYS A 169 14.19 4.47 4.53
C LYS A 169 14.93 4.58 3.19
N LEU A 170 15.42 5.76 2.82
CA LEU A 170 16.19 5.94 1.58
C LEU A 170 17.50 5.15 1.62
N LYS A 171 18.19 5.14 2.77
CA LYS A 171 19.44 4.39 2.96
C LYS A 171 19.21 2.87 2.94
N LEU A 172 18.11 2.40 3.53
CA LEU A 172 17.71 0.98 3.56
C LEU A 172 17.26 0.43 2.20
N LYS A 173 16.67 1.27 1.35
CA LYS A 173 16.17 0.85 0.03
C LYS A 173 17.29 0.28 -0.82
N PHE A 174 16.99 -0.81 -1.52
CA PHE A 174 17.87 -1.45 -2.49
C PHE A 174 19.21 -1.93 -1.90
N ASN A 175 19.21 -2.27 -0.61
CA ASN A 175 20.36 -2.79 0.10
C ASN A 175 20.00 -4.11 0.79
N ASP A 176 20.89 -5.10 0.75
CA ASP A 176 20.71 -6.43 1.33
C ASP A 176 21.40 -6.60 2.70
N LYS A 177 22.18 -5.62 3.15
CA LYS A 177 22.94 -5.65 4.40
C LYS A 177 22.09 -5.64 5.67
N ALA A 178 20.82 -5.25 5.56
CA ALA A 178 19.93 -5.16 6.72
C ALA A 178 19.50 -6.54 7.25
N ILE A 179 19.58 -7.59 6.43
CA ILE A 179 19.15 -8.94 6.78
C ILE A 179 20.37 -9.87 6.88
N ARG A 180 20.43 -10.63 7.96
CA ARG A 180 21.38 -11.73 8.12
C ARG A 180 20.76 -13.01 7.60
N TYR A 181 21.48 -13.68 6.71
CA TYR A 181 21.08 -14.97 6.15
C TYR A 181 22.10 -16.03 6.53
N GLY A 182 21.58 -17.17 6.97
CA GLY A 182 22.36 -18.35 7.27
C GLY A 182 22.61 -19.24 6.06
N ALA A 183 22.68 -20.53 6.36
CA ALA A 183 22.82 -21.59 5.38
C ALA A 183 21.71 -21.55 4.32
N GLN A 184 22.05 -22.03 3.13
CA GLN A 184 21.07 -22.30 2.09
C GLN A 184 20.10 -23.38 2.57
N ALA A 185 18.83 -23.21 2.26
CA ALA A 185 17.78 -24.13 2.63
C ALA A 185 16.82 -24.35 1.43
N PRO A 186 16.12 -25.50 1.37
CA PRO A 186 15.06 -25.69 0.40
C PRO A 186 14.01 -24.59 0.50
N LEU A 187 13.47 -24.17 -0.65
CA LEU A 187 12.35 -23.22 -0.69
C LEU A 187 11.18 -23.76 0.13
N TYR A 188 10.46 -22.85 0.79
CA TYR A 188 9.25 -23.19 1.52
C TYR A 188 8.29 -24.01 0.64
N GLN A 189 7.80 -25.12 1.18
CA GLN A 189 6.86 -26.01 0.50
C GLN A 189 5.50 -25.91 1.18
N GLY A 190 4.47 -25.60 0.39
CA GLY A 190 3.07 -25.54 0.85
C GLY A 190 2.12 -25.83 -0.31
N ASP A 191 0.85 -26.02 -0.01
CA ASP A 191 -0.17 -26.09 -1.05
C ASP A 191 -0.32 -24.72 -1.74
N PRO A 192 -0.65 -24.68 -3.04
CA PRO A 192 -0.91 -23.42 -3.72
C PRO A 192 -2.01 -22.65 -2.98
N TYR A 193 -1.74 -21.40 -2.60
CA TYR A 193 -2.71 -20.53 -1.93
C TYR A 193 -4.00 -20.35 -2.74
N GLY A 194 -3.87 -20.32 -4.06
CA GLY A 194 -4.96 -20.26 -5.01
C GLY A 194 -4.43 -20.17 -6.42
N SER A 195 -5.21 -20.63 -7.40
CA SER A 195 -4.89 -20.47 -8.80
C SER A 195 -6.16 -20.15 -9.57
N TYR A 196 -6.11 -19.10 -10.38
CA TYR A 196 -7.22 -18.64 -11.21
C TYR A 196 -6.67 -17.82 -12.38
N ARG A 197 -7.42 -17.76 -13.48
CA ARG A 197 -7.11 -16.88 -14.62
C ARG A 197 -8.19 -15.85 -14.82
N PHE A 198 -7.77 -14.60 -15.01
CA PHE A 198 -8.61 -13.53 -15.53
C PHE A 198 -8.34 -13.41 -17.03
N VAL A 199 -9.34 -13.71 -17.84
CA VAL A 199 -9.26 -13.66 -19.30
C VAL A 199 -10.34 -12.73 -19.83
N ARG A 200 -9.99 -11.94 -20.83
CA ARG A 200 -10.92 -11.15 -21.63
C ARG A 200 -10.66 -11.44 -23.10
N VAL A 201 -11.70 -11.85 -23.80
CA VAL A 201 -11.74 -11.95 -25.26
C VAL A 201 -12.76 -10.92 -25.71
N GLY A 202 -12.27 -9.80 -26.23
CA GLY A 202 -13.13 -8.72 -26.71
C GLY A 202 -13.86 -9.10 -27.99
N GLY A 203 -15.03 -8.49 -28.22
CA GLY A 203 -15.72 -8.57 -29.50
C GLY A 203 -14.86 -8.01 -30.66
N LYS A 204 -15.28 -8.27 -31.91
CA LYS A 204 -14.51 -7.87 -33.11
C LYS A 204 -14.26 -6.35 -33.15
N PRO A 205 -15.27 -5.48 -32.93
CA PRO A 205 -15.06 -4.07 -32.66
C PRO A 205 -14.83 -3.80 -31.16
N PRO A 206 -14.05 -2.76 -30.80
CA PRO A 206 -13.77 -2.42 -29.40
C PRO A 206 -14.98 -2.03 -28.54
N TYR A 207 -16.15 -1.80 -29.17
CA TYR A 207 -17.39 -1.35 -28.53
C TYR A 207 -18.46 -2.43 -28.46
N GLU A 208 -18.23 -3.61 -29.04
CA GLU A 208 -19.13 -4.75 -28.86
C GLU A 208 -18.86 -5.44 -27.53
N ASP A 209 -19.84 -6.21 -27.08
CA ASP A 209 -19.71 -7.03 -25.89
C ASP A 209 -18.54 -8.01 -26.01
N ASP A 210 -17.93 -8.31 -24.87
CA ASP A 210 -16.89 -9.33 -24.80
C ASP A 210 -17.49 -10.69 -25.16
N GLU A 211 -16.82 -11.42 -26.07
CA GLU A 211 -17.13 -12.82 -26.35
C GLU A 211 -17.00 -13.65 -25.06
N PHE A 212 -15.94 -13.37 -24.29
CA PHE A 212 -15.72 -13.89 -22.95
C PHE A 212 -15.11 -12.80 -22.06
N SER A 213 -15.60 -12.67 -20.82
CA SER A 213 -14.86 -11.94 -19.79
C SER A 213 -15.04 -12.59 -18.43
N SER A 214 -14.01 -12.60 -17.60
CA SER A 214 -14.15 -13.12 -16.23
C SER A 214 -15.17 -12.38 -15.36
N LEU A 215 -15.59 -11.17 -15.75
CA LEU A 215 -16.66 -10.43 -15.09
C LEU A 215 -18.06 -10.95 -15.49
N LYS A 216 -18.22 -11.32 -16.77
CA LYS A 216 -19.48 -11.83 -17.35
C LYS A 216 -19.66 -13.33 -17.09
N ASP A 217 -18.59 -14.09 -17.27
CA ASP A 217 -18.61 -15.55 -17.41
C ASP A 217 -17.88 -16.27 -16.25
N SER A 218 -17.51 -15.53 -15.19
CA SER A 218 -16.74 -16.00 -14.04
C SER A 218 -15.24 -16.25 -14.30
N MET A 219 -14.50 -16.38 -13.22
CA MET A 219 -13.08 -16.70 -13.22
C MET A 219 -12.87 -18.16 -13.62
N LEU A 220 -11.81 -18.41 -14.38
CA LEU A 220 -11.41 -19.78 -14.72
C LEU A 220 -10.60 -20.37 -13.56
N PHE A 221 -11.09 -21.46 -13.00
CA PHE A 221 -10.41 -22.23 -11.95
C PHE A 221 -9.77 -23.48 -12.57
N PRO A 222 -8.49 -23.76 -12.29
CA PRO A 222 -7.85 -24.99 -12.72
C PRO A 222 -8.24 -26.15 -11.80
N THR A 223 -8.12 -27.37 -12.31
CA THR A 223 -8.04 -28.54 -11.44
C THR A 223 -6.63 -28.59 -10.83
N ILE A 224 -6.52 -28.76 -9.51
CA ILE A 224 -5.21 -28.91 -8.87
C ILE A 224 -4.84 -30.40 -8.84
N LEU A 225 -3.80 -30.79 -9.59
CA LEU A 225 -3.24 -32.14 -9.59
C LEU A 225 -1.77 -32.08 -9.18
N ASN A 226 -1.35 -32.93 -8.24
CA ASN A 226 0.03 -32.97 -7.72
C ASN A 226 0.56 -31.56 -7.39
N ARG A 227 -0.24 -30.76 -6.66
CA ARG A 227 0.07 -29.37 -6.27
C ARG A 227 0.34 -28.40 -7.43
N THR A 228 -0.08 -28.74 -8.64
CA THR A 228 0.12 -27.94 -9.85
C THR A 228 -1.23 -27.61 -10.49
N PRO A 229 -1.48 -26.38 -10.94
CA PRO A 229 -2.71 -26.05 -11.65
C PRO A 229 -2.70 -26.67 -13.05
N VAL A 230 -3.68 -27.53 -13.30
CA VAL A 230 -3.96 -28.13 -14.61
C VAL A 230 -5.18 -27.46 -15.20
N TRP A 231 -4.99 -26.88 -16.39
CA TRP A 231 -6.02 -26.18 -17.14
C TRP A 231 -6.61 -27.15 -18.16
N THR A 232 -7.89 -27.49 -17.98
CA THR A 232 -8.67 -28.36 -18.86
C THR A 232 -9.83 -27.58 -19.44
#